data_AF-A0A645C2P5-F1
#
_entry.id   AF-A0A645C2P5-F1
#
_cell.length_a   1.000
_cell.length_b   1.000
_cell.length_c   1.000
_cell.angle_alpha   90.00
_cell.angle_beta   90.00
_cell.angle_gamma   90.00
#
_symmetry.space_group_name_H-M   'P 1'
#
loop_
_entity.id
_entity.type
_entity.pdbx_description
1 polymer ?
#
loop_
_entity_poly.entity_id
_entity_poly.type
_entity_poly.pdbx_seq_one_letter_code
_entity_poly.pdbx_strand_id
1 'polypeptide(L)' 'MLERLTDEIGMVNKLKPHTFRHTFCTRLINRGVPISTVSKLAGHSSVDTTATFYINSSREEKLKAVNLL' A
#
# COMPACT_ATOMS: atom_id res chain seq x y z
N MET A 1 20.97 6.97 -3.93
CA MET A 1 21.73 6.19 -2.92
C MET A 1 21.22 4.76 -2.88
N LEU A 2 19.98 4.49 -2.43
CA LEU A 2 19.42 3.13 -2.40
C LEU A 2 19.41 2.42 -3.75
N GLU A 3 19.07 3.12 -4.84
CA GLU A 3 19.12 2.53 -6.19
C GLU A 3 20.53 2.04 -6.57
N ARG A 4 21.59 2.76 -6.16
CA ARG A 4 22.98 2.36 -6.40
C ARG A 4 23.36 1.11 -5.60
N LEU A 5 22.93 1.02 -4.34
CA LEU A 5 23.11 -0.19 -3.54
C LEU A 5 22.38 -1.40 -4.13
N THR A 6 21.16 -1.21 -4.66
CA THR A 6 20.44 -2.30 -5.33
C THR A 6 21.11 -2.75 -6.62
N ASP A 7 21.73 -1.83 -7.36
CA ASP A 7 22.51 -2.15 -8.55
C ASP A 7 23.79 -2.94 -8.19
N GLU A 8 24.49 -2.55 -7.13
CA GLU A 8 25.72 -3.22 -6.66
C GLU A 8 25.49 -4.68 -6.22
N ILE A 9 24.31 -5.00 -5.68
CA ILE A 9 23.94 -6.36 -5.27
C ILE A 9 23.18 -7.15 -6.35
N GLY A 10 23.01 -6.59 -7.55
CA GLY A 10 22.32 -7.25 -8.66
C GLY A 10 20.81 -7.44 -8.46
N MET A 11 20.15 -6.59 -7.67
CA MET A 11 18.70 -6.66 -7.49
C MET A 11 17.98 -6.24 -8.78
N VAL A 12 17.17 -7.14 -9.33
CA VAL A 12 16.37 -6.91 -10.55
C VAL A 12 15.38 -5.74 -10.37
N ASN A 13 14.84 -5.56 -9.17
CA ASN A 13 13.92 -4.49 -8.84
C ASN A 13 14.61 -3.42 -8.00
N LYS A 14 14.81 -2.22 -8.55
CA LYS A 14 15.44 -1.11 -7.82
C LYS A 14 14.54 -0.62 -6.71
N LEU A 15 15.09 -0.52 -5.49
CA LEU A 15 14.37 0.02 -4.34
C LEU A 15 14.47 1.54 -4.32
N LYS A 16 13.32 2.19 -4.20
CA LYS A 16 13.21 3.63 -4.00
C LYS A 16 12.71 3.92 -2.58
N PRO A 17 12.98 5.10 -2.01
CA PRO A 17 12.44 5.48 -0.71
C PRO A 17 10.92 5.28 -0.59
N HIS A 18 10.18 5.60 -1.67
CA HIS A 18 8.74 5.41 -1.71
C HIS A 18 8.30 3.94 -1.68
N THR A 19 9.14 2.99 -2.11
CA THR A 19 8.83 1.55 -2.05
C THR A 19 8.54 1.11 -0.62
N PHE A 20 9.30 1.60 0.36
CA PHE A 20 9.08 1.29 1.78
C PHE A 20 7.73 1.84 2.27
N ARG A 21 7.36 3.06 1.88
CA ARG A 21 6.06 3.66 2.20
C ARG A 21 4.91 2.82 1.64
N HIS A 22 5.04 2.34 0.39
CA HIS A 22 4.05 1.46 -0.20
C HIS A 22 3.96 0.13 0.54
N THR A 23 5.08 -0.54 0.81
CA THR A 23 5.09 -1.80 1.57
C THR A 23 4.48 -1.63 2.96
N PHE A 24 4.75 -0.51 3.64
CA PHE A 24 4.16 -0.20 4.94
C PHE A 24 2.64 -0.06 4.88
N CYS A 25 2.12 0.77 3.97
CA CYS A 25 0.68 1.00 3.84
C CYS A 25 -0.08 -0.27 3.42
N THR A 26 0.44 -1.01 2.42
CA THR A 26 -0.15 -2.28 1.97
C THR A 26 -0.24 -3.30 3.10
N ARG A 27 0.81 -3.43 3.93
CA ARG A 27 0.81 -4.36 5.07
C ARG A 27 -0.22 -4.02 6.13
N LEU A 28 -0.46 -2.74 6.40
CA LEU A 28 -1.47 -2.33 7.37
C LEU A 28 -2.88 -2.60 6.84
N ILE A 29 -3.13 -2.28 5.57
CA ILE A 29 -4.43 -2.53 4.93
C ILE A 29 -4.74 -4.03 4.87
N ASN A 30 -3.78 -4.87 4.51
CA ASN A 30 -3.95 -6.32 4.49
C ASN A 30 -4.21 -6.93 5.88
N ARG A 31 -3.84 -6.23 6.95
CA ARG A 31 -4.15 -6.62 8.34
C ARG A 31 -5.48 -6.06 8.84
N GLY A 32 -6.27 -5.43 7.97
CA GLY A 32 -7.56 -4.86 8.32
C GLY A 32 -7.48 -3.52 9.07
N VAL A 33 -6.34 -2.84 9.07
CA VAL A 33 -6.24 -1.51 9.68
C VAL A 33 -7.06 -0.52 8.83
N PRO A 34 -7.94 0.29 9.45
CA PRO A 34 -8.76 1.27 8.74
C PRO A 34 -7.91 2.22 7.90
N ILE A 35 -8.34 2.48 6.65
CA ILE A 35 -7.56 3.30 5.72
C ILE A 35 -7.36 4.74 6.20
N SER A 36 -8.32 5.30 6.96
CA SER A 36 -8.18 6.60 7.58
C SER A 36 -7.00 6.65 8.58
N THR A 37 -6.79 5.57 9.33
CA THR A 37 -5.64 5.40 10.24
C THR A 37 -4.35 5.24 9.45
N VAL A 38 -4.34 4.40 8.40
CA VAL A 38 -3.15 4.22 7.54
C VAL A 38 -2.75 5.54 6.86
N SER A 39 -3.73 6.32 6.39
CA SER A 39 -3.51 7.62 5.77
C SER A 39 -2.85 8.62 6.73
N LYS A 40 -3.30 8.66 7.99
CA LYS A 40 -2.70 9.50 9.03
C LYS A 40 -1.27 9.05 9.36
N LEU A 41 -1.04 7.74 9.49
CA LEU A 41 0.31 7.19 9.76
C LEU A 41 1.28 7.45 8.61
N ALA A 42 0.81 7.42 7.36
CA ALA A 42 1.61 7.77 6.20
C ALA A 42 1.82 9.29 6.07
N GLY A 43 1.00 10.12 6.72
CA GLY A 43 1.04 11.57 6.58
C GLY A 43 0.54 12.05 5.21
N HIS A 44 -0.45 11.37 4.62
CA HIS A 44 -1.10 11.89 3.41
C HIS A 44 -2.04 13.06 3.77
N SER A 45 -2.03 14.11 2.95
CA SER A 45 -2.92 15.27 3.10
C SER A 45 -4.39 14.94 2.87
N SER A 46 -4.67 13.88 2.09
CA SER A 46 -6.02 13.32 1.95
C SER A 46 -6.01 11.79 2.07
N VAL A 47 -7.11 11.26 2.61
CA VAL A 47 -7.42 9.83 2.61
C VAL A 47 -7.59 9.30 1.19
N ASP A 48 -8.06 10.12 0.25
CA ASP A 48 -8.21 9.76 -1.16
C ASP A 48 -6.90 9.29 -1.78
N THR A 49 -5.78 9.96 -1.44
CA THR A 49 -4.45 9.55 -1.89
C THR A 49 -4.09 8.15 -1.40
N THR A 50 -4.52 7.77 -0.19
CA THR A 50 -4.31 6.40 0.29
C THR A 50 -5.25 5.43 -0.43
N ALA A 51 -6.51 5.83 -0.65
CA ALA A 51 -7.51 4.98 -1.30
C ALA A 51 -7.13 4.64 -2.74
N THR A 52 -6.75 5.63 -3.56
CA THR A 52 -6.37 5.42 -4.96
C THR A 52 -5.22 4.43 -5.13
N PHE A 53 -4.24 4.44 -4.21
CA PHE A 53 -3.03 3.64 -4.35
C PHE A 53 -3.11 2.25 -3.71
N TYR A 54 -3.95 2.07 -2.70
CA TYR A 54 -3.94 0.83 -1.89
C TYR A 54 -5.29 0.13 -1.78
N ILE A 55 -6.39 0.76 -2.20
CA ILE A 55 -7.67 0.08 -2.33
C ILE A 55 -7.85 -0.30 -3.79
N ASN A 56 -7.73 -1.59 -4.07
CA ASN A 56 -8.18 -2.16 -5.33
C ASN A 56 -9.08 -3.35 -5.03
N SER A 57 -10.30 -3.07 -4.59
CA SER A 57 -11.28 -4.11 -4.29
C SER A 57 -11.69 -4.81 -5.60
N SER A 58 -11.36 -6.08 -5.71
CA SER A 58 -11.81 -6.93 -6.81
C SER A 58 -13.35 -7.03 -6.82
N ARG A 59 -13.93 -7.36 -7.98
CA ARG A 59 -15.36 -7.65 -8.09
C ARG A 59 -15.78 -8.78 -7.15
N GLU A 60 -14.90 -9.75 -6.94
CA GLU A 60 -15.12 -10.90 -6.05
C GLU A 60 -15.24 -10.50 -4.59
N GLU A 61 -14.37 -9.63 -4.08
CA GLU A 61 -14.45 -9.11 -2.71
C GLU A 61 -15.73 -8.33 -2.46
N LYS A 62 -16.17 -7.53 -3.44
CA LYS A 62 -17.44 -6.81 -3.36
C LYS A 62 -18.63 -7.76 -3.28
N LEU A 63 -18.62 -8.83 -4.09
CA LEU A 63 -19.66 -9.86 -4.07
C LEU A 63 -19.68 -10.63 -2.74
N LYS A 64 -18.51 -10.99 -2.20
CA LYS A 64 -18.40 -11.62 -0.87
C LYS A 64 -18.99 -10.74 0.23
N ALA A 65 -18.74 -9.43 0.18
CA ALA A 65 -19.28 -8.50 1.16
C ALA A 65 -20.83 -8.41 1.12
N VAL A 66 -21.42 -8.42 -0.08
CA VAL A 66 -22.89 -8.42 -0.23
C VAL A 66 -23.49 -9.74 0.26
N ASN A 67 -22.84 -10.87 0.02
CA ASN A 67 -23.31 -12.19 0.44
C ASN A 67 -23.22 -12.45 1.96
N LEU A 68 -22.63 -11.54 2.74
CA LEU A 68 -22.59 -11.62 4.20
C LEU A 68 -23.83 -11.01 4.88
N LEU A 69 -24.71 -10.35 4.12
CA LEU A 69 -26.01 -9.82 4.55
C LEU A 69 -27.10 -10.89 4.41
#